data_AF-A0A0F9L2R3-F1
#
_entry.id   AF-A0A0F9L2R3-F1
#
_cell.length_a   1.000
_cell.length_b   1.000
_cell.length_c   1.000
_cell.angle_alpha   90.00
_cell.angle_beta   90.00
_cell.angle_gamma   90.00
#
_symmetry.space_group_name_H-M   'P 1'
#
loop_
_entity.id
_entity.type
_entity.pdbx_description
1 polymer ?
#
loop_
_entity_poly.entity_id
_entity_poly.type
_entity_poly.pdbx_seq_one_letter_code
_entity_poly.pdbx_strand_id
1 'polypeptide(L)'
;MWSIALLENTVMITSECAEELFENAQEYQEDIWWESDDVIYGGKLRFNPDHQEHMDFLWREEIQELLKKYRVEGRICFADVEGDSSGSFWGYQFDGQGNLENLKGKVVWSVEDAA
;
A
#
# COMPACT_ATOMS: atom_id res chain seq x y z
N MET A 1 15.66 -12.47 -9.18
CA MET A 1 14.78 -12.35 -8.00
C MET A 1 13.89 -11.16 -8.28
N TRP A 2 12.59 -11.25 -8.06
CA TRP A 2 11.70 -10.08 -8.16
C TRP A 2 11.61 -9.46 -6.78
N SER A 3 11.73 -8.14 -6.67
CA SER A 3 11.68 -7.42 -5.39
C SER A 3 10.79 -6.20 -5.53
N ILE A 4 9.82 -6.09 -4.63
CA ILE A 4 8.90 -4.96 -4.57
C ILE A 4 9.32 -4.10 -3.38
N ALA A 5 9.56 -2.82 -3.63
CA ALA A 5 9.91 -1.86 -2.61
C ALA A 5 8.69 -0.99 -2.27
N LEU A 6 8.43 -0.80 -0.97
CA LEU A 6 7.55 0.27 -0.49
C LEU A 6 8.31 1.60 -0.55
N LEU A 7 7.91 2.49 -1.45
CA LEU A 7 8.59 3.76 -1.68
C LEU A 7 8.05 4.88 -0.81
N GLU A 8 6.74 4.89 -0.60
CA GLU A 8 6.07 5.91 0.19
C GLU A 8 4.90 5.28 0.94
N ASN A 9 4.76 5.66 2.20
CA ASN A 9 3.59 5.39 3.01
C ASN A 9 3.30 6.56 3.96
N THR A 10 2.28 7.33 3.59
CA THR A 10 1.74 8.46 4.35
C THR A 10 0.31 8.21 4.81
N VAL A 11 -0.21 6.99 4.61
CA VAL A 11 -1.58 6.61 4.98
C VAL A 11 -1.71 6.57 6.49
N MET A 12 -2.49 7.51 7.03
CA MET A 12 -2.81 7.58 8.46
C MET A 12 -4.17 6.95 8.72
N ILE A 13 -4.24 6.09 9.74
CA ILE A 13 -5.48 5.42 10.14
C ILE A 13 -5.71 5.56 11.64
N THR A 14 -6.97 5.45 12.05
CA THR A 14 -7.39 5.36 13.46
C THR A 14 -7.36 3.92 13.93
N SER A 15 -7.35 3.69 15.26
CA SER A 15 -7.48 2.34 15.83
C SER A 15 -8.75 1.61 15.38
N GLU A 16 -9.89 2.30 15.27
CA GLU A 16 -11.17 1.70 14.80
C GLU A 16 -11.04 1.15 13.37
N CYS A 17 -10.43 1.94 12.47
CA CYS A 17 -10.09 1.50 11.11
C CYS A 17 -9.13 0.30 11.12
N ALA A 18 -8.14 0.31 12.00
CA ALA A 18 -7.16 -0.78 12.14
C ALA A 18 -7.83 -2.10 12.59
N GLU A 19 -8.75 -2.03 13.55
CA GLU A 19 -9.54 -3.18 14.02
C GLU A 19 -10.39 -3.78 12.88
N GLU A 20 -11.15 -2.95 12.14
CA GLU A 20 -11.94 -3.46 11.01
C GLU A 20 -11.06 -4.01 9.88
N LEU A 21 -9.89 -3.40 9.61
CA LEU A 21 -8.93 -3.94 8.65
C LEU A 21 -8.43 -5.33 9.08
N PHE A 22 -8.09 -5.49 10.36
CA PHE A 22 -7.65 -6.77 10.92
C PHE A 22 -8.73 -7.86 10.78
N GLU A 23 -9.99 -7.53 11.07
CA GLU A 23 -11.13 -8.46 10.91
C GLU A 23 -11.32 -8.91 9.46
N ASN A 24 -11.09 -8.02 8.50
CA ASN A 24 -11.18 -8.37 7.08
C ASN A 24 -9.94 -9.14 6.59
N ALA A 25 -8.80 -9.04 7.28
CA ALA A 25 -7.56 -9.73 6.94
C ALA A 25 -7.46 -11.16 7.48
N GLN A 26 -8.49 -11.67 8.20
CA GLN A 26 -8.43 -12.98 8.87
C GLN A 26 -8.22 -14.16 7.93
N GLU A 27 -8.61 -14.03 6.66
CA GLU A 27 -8.32 -15.04 5.61
C GLU A 27 -6.81 -15.18 5.35
N TYR A 28 -6.02 -14.17 5.72
CA TYR A 28 -4.58 -14.04 5.50
C TYR A 28 -3.84 -13.68 6.80
N GLN A 29 -4.38 -14.05 7.96
CA GLN A 29 -3.85 -13.59 9.26
C GLN A 29 -2.35 -13.90 9.42
N GLU A 30 -1.90 -15.08 8.99
CA GLU A 30 -0.49 -15.46 9.11
C GLU A 30 0.41 -14.75 8.08
N ASP A 31 -0.17 -14.23 7.00
CA ASP A 31 0.56 -13.64 5.87
C ASP A 31 0.61 -12.10 5.94
N ILE A 32 -0.39 -11.45 6.54
CA ILE A 32 -0.52 -9.98 6.56
C ILE A 32 -0.23 -9.42 7.96
N TRP A 33 -1.05 -9.75 8.95
CA TRP A 33 -0.95 -9.25 10.33
C TRP A 33 -1.32 -10.34 11.33
N TRP A 34 -0.46 -10.57 12.32
CA TRP A 34 -0.68 -11.61 13.32
C TRP A 34 -1.71 -11.18 14.38
N GLU A 35 -1.60 -9.94 14.82
CA GLU A 35 -2.49 -9.32 15.82
C GLU A 35 -3.00 -7.94 15.35
N SER A 36 -4.11 -7.46 15.94
CA SER A 36 -4.73 -6.18 15.56
C SER A 36 -3.78 -4.99 15.68
N ASP A 37 -2.89 -5.03 16.67
CA ASP A 37 -1.93 -3.96 16.93
C ASP A 37 -0.82 -3.92 15.87
N ASP A 38 -0.65 -4.98 15.06
CA ASP A 38 0.28 -4.96 13.94
C ASP A 38 -0.23 -4.08 12.79
N VAL A 39 -1.53 -3.83 12.67
CA VAL A 39 -2.10 -3.07 11.55
C VAL A 39 -1.66 -1.61 11.56
N ILE A 40 -1.41 -1.04 12.74
CA ILE A 40 -1.16 0.39 12.92
C ILE A 40 0.12 0.64 13.72
N TYR A 41 1.03 1.44 13.18
CA TYR A 41 2.26 1.85 13.88
C TYR A 41 2.44 3.37 13.82
N GLY A 42 2.41 4.03 14.98
CA GLY A 42 2.53 5.49 15.06
C GLY A 42 1.42 6.23 14.31
N GLY A 43 0.22 5.64 14.22
CA GLY A 43 -0.90 6.17 13.46
C GLY A 43 -0.89 5.84 11.96
N LYS A 44 0.18 5.22 11.46
CA LYS A 44 0.28 4.81 10.05
C LYS A 44 -0.17 3.37 9.86
N LEU A 45 -0.84 3.10 8.74
CA LEU A 45 -1.11 1.74 8.30
C LEU A 45 0.23 1.03 8.02
N ARG A 46 0.45 -0.12 8.65
CA ARG A 46 1.70 -0.88 8.55
C ARG A 46 1.64 -1.81 7.34
N PHE A 47 2.73 -1.83 6.57
CA PHE A 47 2.92 -2.70 5.43
C PHE A 47 4.20 -3.50 5.56
N ASN A 48 4.14 -4.77 5.12
CA ASN A 48 5.34 -5.53 4.84
C ASN A 48 5.60 -5.53 3.32
N PRO A 49 6.64 -4.83 2.82
CA PRO A 49 6.94 -4.77 1.38
C PRO A 49 7.36 -6.12 0.79
N ASP A 50 7.84 -7.05 1.62
CA ASP A 50 8.25 -8.38 1.15
C ASP A 50 7.06 -9.33 0.95
N HIS A 51 5.85 -8.94 1.39
CA HIS A 51 4.65 -9.77 1.36
C HIS A 51 3.67 -9.21 0.32
N GLN A 52 3.46 -9.94 -0.77
CA GLN A 52 2.52 -9.53 -1.82
C GLN A 52 1.08 -9.49 -1.32
N GLU A 53 0.80 -10.27 -0.29
CA GLU A 53 -0.49 -10.45 0.34
C GLU A 53 -1.04 -9.13 0.89
N HIS A 54 -0.16 -8.22 1.36
CA HIS A 54 -0.54 -6.86 1.76
C HIS A 54 -1.10 -6.03 0.60
N MET A 55 -0.49 -6.14 -0.59
CA MET A 55 -0.93 -5.39 -1.76
C MET A 55 -2.22 -5.98 -2.33
N ASP A 56 -2.28 -7.31 -2.42
CA ASP A 56 -3.47 -8.03 -2.89
C ASP A 56 -4.67 -7.73 -1.98
N PHE A 57 -4.44 -7.69 -0.67
CA PHE A 57 -5.47 -7.30 0.30
C PHE A 57 -5.97 -5.87 0.08
N LEU A 58 -5.09 -4.89 -0.10
CA LEU A 58 -5.50 -3.52 -0.41
C LEU A 58 -6.19 -3.36 -1.76
N TRP A 59 -5.91 -4.26 -2.71
CA TRP A 59 -6.52 -4.21 -4.03
C TRP A 59 -8.02 -4.59 -3.98
N ARG A 60 -8.46 -5.30 -2.95
CA ARG A 60 -9.85 -5.71 -2.77
C ARG A 60 -10.78 -4.50 -2.65
N GLU A 61 -11.90 -4.53 -3.36
CA GLU A 61 -12.86 -3.41 -3.40
C GLU A 61 -13.42 -3.09 -2.01
N GLU A 62 -13.72 -4.11 -1.21
CA GLU A 62 -14.24 -3.96 0.15
C GLU A 62 -13.25 -3.26 1.09
N ILE A 63 -11.95 -3.48 0.90
CA ILE A 63 -10.90 -2.82 1.69
C ILE A 63 -10.78 -1.36 1.27
N GLN A 64 -10.89 -1.07 -0.02
CA GLN A 64 -10.94 0.30 -0.52
C GLN A 64 -12.16 1.05 0.00
N GLU A 65 -13.34 0.42 0.00
CA GLU A 65 -14.56 1.01 0.56
C GLU A 65 -14.47 1.23 2.08
N LEU A 66 -13.82 0.32 2.81
CA LEU A 66 -13.52 0.49 4.22
C LEU A 66 -12.64 1.74 4.45
N LEU A 67 -11.54 1.87 3.72
CA LEU A 67 -10.64 3.02 3.83
C LEU A 67 -11.34 4.35 3.44
N LYS A 68 -12.24 4.32 2.46
CA LYS A 68 -13.10 5.47 2.11
C LYS A 68 -14.10 5.81 3.21
N LYS A 69 -14.77 4.82 3.81
CA LYS A 69 -15.68 4.99 4.96
C LYS A 69 -15.00 5.76 6.10
N TYR A 70 -13.74 5.41 6.37
CA TYR A 70 -12.92 6.06 7.39
C TYR A 70 -12.29 7.39 6.95
N ARG A 71 -12.52 7.83 5.70
CA ARG A 71 -11.97 9.08 5.14
C ARG A 71 -10.45 9.17 5.34
N VAL A 72 -9.78 8.07 5.07
CA VAL A 72 -8.33 7.99 5.15
C VAL A 72 -7.70 8.99 4.18
N GLU A 73 -6.61 9.62 4.59
CA GLU A 73 -5.80 10.52 3.77
C GLU A 73 -4.38 9.97 3.67
N GLY A 74 -3.78 10.16 2.49
CA GLY A 74 -2.38 9.86 2.27
C GLY A 74 -2.18 9.00 1.03
N ARG A 75 -0.94 8.56 0.88
CA ARG A 75 -0.48 7.83 -0.28
C ARG A 75 0.27 6.60 0.15
N ILE A 76 0.07 5.53 -0.61
CA ILE A 76 0.97 4.40 -0.62
C ILE A 76 1.48 4.16 -2.04
N CYS A 77 2.79 3.98 -2.17
CA CYS A 77 3.44 3.68 -3.45
C CYS A 77 4.41 2.52 -3.33
N PHE A 78 4.32 1.63 -4.31
CA PHE A 78 5.17 0.47 -4.49
C PHE A 78 5.94 0.61 -5.81
N ALA A 79 7.09 -0.02 -5.89
CA ALA A 79 7.80 -0.19 -7.15
C ALA A 79 8.42 -1.57 -7.28
N ASP A 80 8.41 -2.07 -8.51
CA ASP A 80 9.28 -3.15 -8.91
C ASP A 80 10.68 -2.56 -9.14
N VAL A 81 11.62 -2.93 -8.27
CA VAL A 81 13.01 -2.44 -8.34
C VAL A 81 13.92 -3.40 -9.09
N GLU A 82 13.55 -4.69 -9.20
CA GLU A 82 14.38 -5.73 -9.81
C GLU A 82 13.53 -6.76 -10.56
N GLY A 83 13.85 -7.03 -11.83
CA GLY A 83 13.15 -8.01 -12.66
C GLY A 83 12.68 -7.43 -13.99
N ASP A 84 11.82 -8.18 -14.67
CA ASP A 84 11.36 -7.85 -16.03
C ASP A 84 10.43 -6.61 -16.06
N SER A 85 9.83 -6.26 -14.91
CA SER A 85 9.00 -5.04 -14.77
C SER A 85 9.70 -3.93 -13.97
N SER A 86 11.03 -4.06 -13.74
CA SER A 86 11.83 -3.09 -13.01
C SER A 86 11.65 -1.67 -13.56
N GLY A 87 11.49 -0.72 -12.63
CA GLY A 87 11.17 0.67 -12.93
C GLY A 87 9.67 0.95 -13.10
N SER A 88 8.79 0.00 -12.78
CA SER A 88 7.34 0.24 -12.72
C SER A 88 6.90 0.61 -11.31
N PHE A 89 5.99 1.58 -11.22
CA PHE A 89 5.50 2.15 -9.96
C PHE A 89 3.98 2.09 -9.96
N TRP A 90 3.38 1.76 -8.83
CA TRP A 90 1.93 1.79 -8.64
C TRP A 90 1.57 2.10 -7.20
N GLY A 91 0.30 2.38 -6.94
CA GLY A 91 -0.15 2.67 -5.58
C GLY A 91 -1.50 3.35 -5.55
N TYR A 92 -1.79 3.95 -4.41
CA TYR A 92 -3.09 4.56 -4.13
C TYR A 92 -2.91 5.91 -3.46
N GLN A 93 -3.74 6.87 -3.85
CA GLN A 93 -3.92 8.14 -3.16
C GLN A 93 -5.33 8.19 -2.59
N PHE A 94 -5.42 8.40 -1.29
CA PHE A 94 -6.65 8.70 -0.58
C PHE A 94 -6.67 10.20 -0.26
N ASP A 95 -7.81 10.85 -0.51
CA ASP A 95 -7.94 12.32 -0.41
C ASP A 95 -8.59 12.80 0.89
N GLY A 96 -8.94 11.90 1.80
CA GLY A 96 -9.66 12.23 3.04
C GLY A 96 -11.14 12.59 2.85
N GLN A 97 -11.68 12.50 1.63
CA GLN A 97 -13.09 12.81 1.32
C GLN A 97 -13.87 11.58 0.85
N GLY A 98 -13.23 10.42 0.87
CA GLY A 98 -13.80 9.16 0.41
C GLY A 98 -13.53 8.89 -1.07
N ASN A 99 -12.62 9.64 -1.72
CA ASN A 99 -12.16 9.33 -3.06
C ASN A 99 -10.82 8.58 -3.00
N LEU A 100 -10.62 7.75 -4.02
CA LEU A 100 -9.42 6.95 -4.24
C LEU A 100 -8.93 7.18 -5.66
N GLU A 101 -7.66 7.50 -5.82
CA GLU A 101 -6.99 7.54 -7.12
C GLU A 101 -5.95 6.44 -7.23
N ASN A 102 -6.00 5.69 -8.33
CA ASN A 102 -4.97 4.72 -8.67
C ASN A 102 -3.76 5.42 -9.26
N LEU A 103 -2.61 5.24 -8.62
CA LEU A 103 -1.33 5.79 -9.07
C LEU A 103 -0.61 4.78 -9.94
N LYS A 104 0.02 5.27 -11.01
CA LYS A 104 0.93 4.50 -11.85
C LYS A 104 2.04 5.38 -12.38
N GLY A 105 3.23 4.82 -12.50
CA GLY A 105 4.40 5.53 -12.99
C GLY A 105 5.44 4.57 -13.57
N LYS A 106 6.41 5.15 -14.29
CA LYS A 106 7.57 4.42 -14.77
C LYS A 106 8.81 5.29 -14.65
N VAL A 107 9.91 4.72 -14.14
CA VAL A 107 11.24 5.30 -14.21
C VAL A 107 12.01 4.60 -15.32
N VAL A 108 12.67 5.40 -16.15
CA VAL A 108 13.54 4.93 -17.22
C VAL A 108 14.89 5.62 -17.08
N TRP A 109 15.95 4.86 -17.32
CA TRP A 109 17.29 5.44 -17.44
C TRP A 109 17.39 6.24 -18.73
N SER A 110 17.94 7.44 -18.67
CA SER A 110 18.37 8.20 -19.84
C SER A 110 19.89 8.23 -19.88
N VAL A 111 20.46 8.18 -21.09
CA VAL A 111 21.88 8.48 -21.29
C VAL A 111 22.00 9.99 -21.38
N GLU A 112 22.83 10.60 -20.53
CA GLU A 112 23.24 11.98 -20.75
C GLU A 112 24.08 12.03 -22.03
N ASP A 113 23.66 12.82 -23.01
CA ASP A 113 24.51 13.11 -24.16
C ASP A 113 25.75 13.86 -23.65
N ALA A 114 26.93 13.29 -23.87
CA ALA A 114 28.18 13.97 -23.60
C ALA A 114 28.27 15.20 -24.53
N ALA A 115 28.23 16.39 -23.93
CA ALA A 115 28.37 17.67 -24.62
C ALA A 115 29.73 17.83 -25.31
#